data_AF-A0A4P5T2C3-F1
#
_entry.id   AF-A0A4P5T2C3-F1
#
_cell.length_a   1.000
_cell.length_b   1.000
_cell.length_c   1.000
_cell.angle_alpha   90.00
_cell.angle_beta   90.00
_cell.angle_gamma   90.00
#
_symmetry.space_group_name_H-M   'P 1'
#
loop_
_entity.id
_entity.type
_entity.pdbx_description
1 polymer ?
#
loop_
_entity_poly.entity_id
_entity_poly.type
_entity_poly.pdbx_seq_one_letter_code
_entity_poly.pdbx_strand_id
1 'polypeptide(L)'
;MWQRFTERARRVVFFAQEEAGRLGENYVSTEHLLLGLIKERDSVAARILDRMGVSLARIWSEIERSVTPGKGRQGQDMQLTPRAKQVIDLAYDEARLLTNDYIGTEHLLLGLIREGGGLAGRVLAKLGITLERTRAEVLALMESHGSAYASKTPPPKQDTPRESLPWLYDKAVATTKPKIHVIDSHTGGEPTRLVVSGAPDLGTGSLPAQLTLFRDRYDQFRSAIVNEPRGSEAMVGALLVAATTEECVTGVLFFNNVGFLGMCGHGMIGVVTTLAYLNFITPDEHKIETPVGVVSVVLHESGEVSVTNVPSYRYRESVSVEVEGIGTVTGDIAYGGNWFYLVEGHRQELTMQNIEGLTDFTWRIRQALAANGITGAGGQEVDHIELFAPSPTEGVNSRNFVLCPGKAYDRSPCGTGTSAKLACLVADGKLQPGEVWKQESVTGSLFEGSVAIVDGQIIPTIKGRAHINGEAFLLLDPADPLCWGIRGE
;
A
#
# COMPACT_ATOMS: atom_id res chain seq x y z
N MET A 1 -19.84 -2.04 2.41
CA MET A 1 -20.14 -3.09 3.39
C MET A 1 -18.86 -3.61 4.05
N TRP A 2 -17.89 -4.15 3.30
CA TRP A 2 -16.63 -4.71 3.84
C TRP A 2 -15.74 -3.73 4.64
N GLN A 3 -15.74 -2.43 4.30
CA GLN A 3 -14.95 -1.43 5.03
C GLN A 3 -15.36 -1.26 6.50
N ARG A 4 -16.62 -1.55 6.84
CA ARG A 4 -17.10 -1.51 8.23
C ARG A 4 -16.76 -2.78 8.98
N PHE A 5 -16.33 -3.86 8.33
CA PHE A 5 -15.93 -5.08 9.01
C PHE A 5 -14.63 -4.84 9.78
N THR A 6 -14.59 -5.26 11.04
CA THR A 6 -13.33 -5.35 11.78
C THR A 6 -12.41 -6.37 11.12
N GLU A 7 -11.11 -6.29 11.40
CA GLU A 7 -10.12 -7.22 10.84
C GLU A 7 -10.49 -8.68 11.13
N ARG A 8 -10.92 -8.98 12.37
CA ARG A 8 -11.42 -10.32 12.73
C ARG A 8 -12.66 -10.72 11.95
N ALA A 9 -13.60 -9.82 11.74
CA ALA A 9 -14.79 -10.10 10.93
C ALA A 9 -14.45 -10.36 9.44
N ARG A 10 -13.42 -9.71 8.89
CA ARG A 10 -12.91 -10.00 7.54
C ARG A 10 -12.25 -11.38 7.48
N ARG A 11 -11.45 -11.75 8.49
CA ARG A 11 -10.85 -13.10 8.61
C ARG A 11 -11.89 -14.20 8.68
N VAL A 12 -13.01 -13.97 9.36
CA VAL A 12 -14.15 -14.91 9.39
C VAL A 12 -14.66 -15.23 7.98
N VAL A 13 -14.76 -14.23 7.11
CA VAL A 13 -15.21 -14.43 5.72
C VAL A 13 -14.15 -15.12 4.88
N PHE A 14 -12.88 -14.81 5.09
CA PHE A 14 -11.77 -15.53 4.45
C PHE A 14 -11.76 -17.02 4.86
N PHE A 15 -11.89 -17.31 6.15
CA PHE A 15 -12.00 -18.68 6.63
C PHE A 15 -13.25 -19.39 6.12
N ALA A 16 -14.37 -18.69 5.98
CA ALA A 16 -15.55 -19.26 5.34
C ALA A 16 -15.29 -19.66 3.88
N GLN A 17 -14.47 -18.89 3.16
CA GLN A 17 -14.03 -19.28 1.82
C GLN A 17 -13.18 -20.55 1.88
N GLU A 18 -12.15 -20.61 2.72
CA GLU A 18 -11.33 -21.82 2.86
C GLU A 18 -12.15 -23.08 3.18
N GLU A 19 -13.15 -22.96 4.07
CA GLU A 19 -14.02 -24.07 4.44
C GLU A 19 -14.94 -24.51 3.31
N ALA A 20 -15.47 -23.58 2.51
CA ALA A 20 -16.23 -23.91 1.30
C ALA A 20 -15.36 -24.68 0.29
N GLY A 21 -14.11 -24.22 0.09
CA GLY A 21 -13.14 -24.94 -0.75
C GLY A 21 -12.83 -26.34 -0.23
N ARG A 22 -12.61 -26.48 1.09
CA ARG A 22 -12.35 -27.77 1.76
C ARG A 22 -13.52 -28.75 1.60
N LEU A 23 -14.75 -28.24 1.64
CA LEU A 23 -15.98 -29.03 1.49
C LEU A 23 -16.36 -29.29 0.02
N GLY A 24 -15.54 -28.83 -0.92
CA GLY A 24 -15.74 -29.04 -2.36
C GLY A 24 -16.89 -28.20 -2.93
N GLU A 25 -17.18 -27.05 -2.32
CA GLU A 25 -18.18 -26.11 -2.81
C GLU A 25 -17.53 -24.92 -3.52
N ASN A 26 -18.24 -24.32 -4.47
CA ASN A 26 -17.82 -23.12 -5.20
C ASN A 26 -18.63 -21.87 -4.80
N TYR A 27 -19.32 -21.95 -3.66
CA TYR A 27 -20.07 -20.85 -3.06
C TYR A 27 -19.91 -20.87 -1.55
N VAL A 28 -20.05 -19.71 -0.92
CA VAL A 28 -20.01 -19.56 0.54
C VAL A 28 -21.44 -19.47 1.07
N SER A 29 -21.87 -20.53 1.75
CA SER A 29 -23.16 -20.64 2.46
C SER A 29 -23.05 -20.30 3.95
N THR A 30 -24.15 -20.37 4.70
CA THR A 30 -24.19 -19.89 6.09
C THR A 30 -23.38 -20.78 7.03
N GLU A 31 -23.31 -22.09 6.80
CA GLU A 31 -22.45 -23.02 7.52
C GLU A 31 -20.97 -22.68 7.40
N HIS A 32 -20.51 -22.24 6.22
CA HIS A 32 -19.13 -21.80 6.02
C HIS A 32 -18.83 -20.53 6.81
N LEU A 33 -19.76 -19.57 6.85
CA LEU A 33 -19.62 -18.39 7.69
C LEU A 33 -19.53 -18.75 9.18
N LEU A 34 -20.31 -19.74 9.64
CA LEU A 34 -20.24 -20.21 11.02
C LEU A 34 -18.93 -20.98 11.31
N LEU A 35 -18.46 -21.81 10.38
CA LEU A 35 -17.15 -22.47 10.49
C LEU A 35 -16.00 -21.46 10.54
N GLY A 36 -16.06 -20.42 9.70
CA GLY A 36 -15.10 -19.32 9.73
C GLY A 36 -15.13 -18.54 11.06
N LEU A 37 -16.32 -18.34 11.62
CA LEU A 37 -16.52 -17.66 12.90
C LEU A 37 -15.89 -18.43 14.06
N ILE A 38 -16.01 -19.77 14.07
CA ILE A 38 -15.41 -20.62 15.11
C ILE A 38 -13.92 -20.93 14.87
N LYS A 39 -13.42 -20.72 13.65
CA LYS A 39 -11.98 -20.80 13.32
C LYS A 39 -11.21 -19.59 13.86
N GLU A 40 -11.85 -18.42 13.93
CA GLU A 40 -11.34 -17.23 14.63
C GLU A 40 -11.56 -17.37 16.16
N ARG A 41 -10.69 -18.15 16.81
CA ARG A 41 -10.80 -18.56 18.23
C ARG A 41 -10.74 -17.40 19.23
N ASP A 42 -9.99 -16.34 18.91
CA ASP A 42 -9.81 -15.16 19.77
C ASP A 42 -10.77 -14.03 19.38
N SER A 43 -12.04 -14.36 19.15
CA SER A 43 -13.10 -13.42 18.76
C SER A 43 -14.13 -13.15 19.86
N VAL A 44 -14.84 -12.03 19.74
CA VAL A 44 -15.97 -11.71 20.63
C VAL A 44 -17.07 -12.76 20.46
N ALA A 45 -17.33 -13.22 19.24
CA ALA A 45 -18.26 -14.31 18.98
C ALA A 45 -17.87 -15.62 19.68
N ALA A 46 -16.60 -16.03 19.60
CA ALA A 46 -16.12 -17.23 20.28
C ALA A 46 -16.30 -17.14 21.81
N ARG A 47 -16.00 -15.96 22.40
CA ARG A 47 -16.22 -15.70 23.84
C ARG A 47 -17.70 -15.74 24.22
N ILE A 48 -18.60 -15.24 23.39
CA ILE A 48 -20.05 -15.31 23.63
C ILE A 48 -20.52 -16.76 23.59
N LEU A 49 -20.09 -17.54 22.59
CA LEU A 49 -20.43 -18.96 22.47
C LEU A 49 -19.96 -19.78 23.69
N ASP A 50 -18.74 -19.50 24.17
CA ASP A 50 -18.17 -20.11 25.37
C ASP A 50 -18.98 -19.77 26.65
N ARG A 51 -19.32 -18.49 26.85
CA ARG A 51 -20.20 -18.04 27.96
C ARG A 51 -21.59 -18.67 27.92
N MET A 52 -22.09 -18.96 26.73
CA MET A 52 -23.37 -19.66 26.54
C MET A 52 -23.27 -21.18 26.76
N GLY A 53 -22.08 -21.70 27.11
CA GLY A 53 -21.85 -23.12 27.40
C GLY A 53 -21.75 -24.00 26.16
N VAL A 54 -21.49 -23.41 24.99
CA VAL A 54 -21.40 -24.13 23.71
C VAL A 54 -19.95 -24.16 23.24
N SER A 55 -19.32 -25.34 23.30
CA SER A 55 -17.95 -25.49 22.80
C SER A 55 -17.88 -25.40 21.28
N LEU A 56 -16.85 -24.74 20.77
CA LEU A 56 -16.60 -24.61 19.32
C LEU A 56 -16.49 -25.98 18.63
N ALA A 57 -15.90 -26.97 19.30
CA ALA A 57 -15.80 -28.35 18.82
C ALA A 57 -17.17 -29.02 18.61
N ARG A 58 -18.16 -28.69 19.45
CA ARG A 58 -19.54 -29.20 19.31
C ARG A 58 -20.25 -28.58 18.10
N ILE A 59 -20.02 -27.29 17.84
CA ILE A 59 -20.55 -26.59 16.65
C ILE A 59 -19.96 -27.21 15.38
N TRP A 60 -18.64 -27.42 15.36
CA TRP A 60 -17.93 -28.05 14.24
C TRP A 60 -18.50 -29.44 13.92
N SER A 61 -18.61 -30.31 14.92
CA SER A 61 -19.14 -31.67 14.74
C SER A 61 -20.59 -31.71 14.23
N GLU A 62 -21.43 -30.77 14.67
CA GLU A 62 -22.83 -30.70 14.23
C GLU A 62 -22.96 -30.23 12.77
N ILE A 63 -22.10 -29.31 12.33
CA ILE A 63 -22.01 -28.92 10.92
C ILE A 63 -21.52 -30.08 10.06
N GLU A 64 -20.41 -30.74 10.44
CA GLU A 64 -19.85 -31.85 9.63
C GLU A 64 -20.83 -33.01 9.44
N ARG A 65 -21.66 -33.31 10.45
CA ARG A 65 -22.71 -34.33 10.34
C ARG A 65 -23.85 -33.95 9.40
N SER A 66 -24.02 -32.65 9.14
CA SER A 66 -25.14 -32.10 8.39
C SER A 66 -24.77 -31.68 6.96
N VAL A 67 -23.48 -31.50 6.67
CA VAL A 67 -22.98 -31.12 5.35
C VAL A 67 -22.70 -32.38 4.51
N THR A 68 -23.21 -32.39 3.28
CA THR A 68 -22.82 -33.38 2.27
C THR A 68 -21.72 -32.77 1.40
N PRO A 69 -20.60 -33.47 1.14
CA PRO A 69 -19.52 -32.95 0.30
C PRO A 69 -20.02 -32.51 -1.09
N GLY A 70 -19.58 -31.34 -1.54
CA GLY A 70 -19.90 -30.79 -2.85
C GLY A 70 -19.11 -31.45 -3.99
N LYS A 71 -19.52 -31.19 -5.24
CA LYS A 71 -18.83 -31.62 -6.47
C LYS A 71 -18.12 -30.48 -7.20
N GLY A 72 -17.80 -29.39 -6.50
CA GLY A 72 -17.17 -28.20 -7.04
C GLY A 72 -15.74 -28.44 -7.51
N ARG A 73 -15.33 -27.70 -8.54
CA ARG A 73 -13.95 -27.68 -9.05
C ARG A 73 -13.17 -26.54 -8.38
N GLN A 74 -11.94 -26.80 -7.94
CA GLN A 74 -11.05 -25.78 -7.37
C GLN A 74 -10.70 -24.70 -8.41
N GLY A 75 -10.66 -23.42 -7.98
CA GLY A 75 -10.16 -22.31 -8.79
C GLY A 75 -11.18 -21.32 -9.38
N GLN A 76 -12.45 -21.31 -8.92
CA GLN A 76 -13.43 -20.27 -9.28
C GLN A 76 -13.59 -19.24 -8.15
N ASP A 77 -13.82 -17.97 -8.49
CA ASP A 77 -14.19 -16.92 -7.53
C ASP A 77 -15.44 -17.31 -6.75
N MET A 78 -15.27 -17.53 -5.44
CA MET A 78 -16.33 -18.02 -4.57
C MET A 78 -17.29 -16.91 -4.15
N GLN A 79 -18.54 -17.05 -4.57
CA GLN A 79 -19.59 -16.09 -4.26
C GLN A 79 -20.39 -16.50 -3.03
N LEU A 80 -20.85 -15.51 -2.25
CA LEU A 80 -21.81 -15.75 -1.17
C LEU A 80 -23.17 -16.17 -1.75
N THR A 81 -23.76 -17.22 -1.18
CA THR A 81 -25.16 -17.59 -1.44
C THR A 81 -26.11 -16.46 -1.02
N PRO A 82 -27.36 -16.40 -1.54
CA PRO A 82 -28.32 -15.37 -1.14
C PRO A 82 -28.55 -15.30 0.38
N ARG A 83 -28.60 -16.45 1.06
CA ARG A 83 -28.73 -16.52 2.52
C ARG A 83 -27.47 -16.03 3.23
N ALA A 84 -26.29 -16.37 2.73
CA ALA A 84 -25.03 -15.86 3.28
C ALA A 84 -24.91 -14.33 3.11
N LYS A 85 -25.36 -13.76 1.99
CA LYS A 85 -25.46 -12.29 1.82
C LYS A 85 -26.43 -11.69 2.84
N GLN A 86 -27.59 -12.31 3.03
CA GLN A 86 -28.57 -11.87 4.04
C GLN A 86 -28.00 -11.87 5.47
N VAL A 87 -27.12 -12.82 5.82
CA VAL A 87 -26.43 -12.82 7.12
C VAL A 87 -25.56 -11.57 7.30
N ILE A 88 -24.85 -11.13 6.25
CA ILE A 88 -24.02 -9.93 6.26
C ILE A 88 -24.88 -8.67 6.42
N ASP A 89 -26.01 -8.61 5.73
CA ASP A 89 -26.99 -7.50 5.86
C ASP A 89 -27.56 -7.42 7.28
N LEU A 90 -27.95 -8.57 7.84
CA LEU A 90 -28.49 -8.65 9.20
C LEU A 90 -27.43 -8.30 10.25
N ALA A 91 -26.16 -8.70 10.05
CA ALA A 91 -25.06 -8.31 10.91
C ALA A 91 -24.84 -6.79 10.90
N TYR A 92 -25.00 -6.14 9.74
CA TYR A 92 -24.94 -4.69 9.63
C TYR A 92 -26.08 -4.00 10.41
N ASP A 93 -27.30 -4.54 10.33
CA ASP A 93 -28.43 -4.02 11.10
C ASP A 93 -28.18 -4.13 12.62
N GLU A 94 -27.59 -5.24 13.08
CA GLU A 94 -27.24 -5.43 14.50
C GLU A 94 -26.19 -4.43 14.97
N ALA A 95 -25.17 -4.17 14.16
CA ALA A 95 -24.16 -3.15 14.46
C ALA A 95 -24.79 -1.78 14.68
N ARG A 96 -25.75 -1.40 13.82
CA ARG A 96 -26.48 -0.13 13.96
C ARG A 96 -27.36 -0.09 15.20
N LEU A 97 -28.07 -1.19 15.50
CA LEU A 97 -28.92 -1.28 16.70
C LEU A 97 -28.11 -1.15 17.99
N LEU A 98 -26.86 -1.64 17.98
CA LEU A 98 -25.91 -1.51 19.08
C LEU A 98 -25.10 -0.21 19.03
N THR A 99 -25.44 0.72 18.13
CA THR A 99 -24.77 2.01 17.91
C THR A 99 -23.27 1.90 17.58
N ASN A 100 -22.85 0.74 17.07
CA ASN A 100 -21.49 0.51 16.58
C ASN A 100 -21.37 0.99 15.13
N ASP A 101 -20.26 1.65 14.81
CA ASP A 101 -19.91 2.09 13.46
C ASP A 101 -19.15 1.02 12.65
N TYR A 102 -18.85 -0.11 13.30
CA TYR A 102 -18.20 -1.29 12.72
C TYR A 102 -19.08 -2.55 12.82
N ILE A 103 -18.78 -3.55 11.98
CA ILE A 103 -19.33 -4.90 11.99
C ILE A 103 -18.25 -5.84 12.52
N GLY A 104 -18.39 -6.26 13.77
CA GLY A 104 -17.54 -7.24 14.42
C GLY A 104 -18.07 -8.67 14.32
N THR A 105 -17.32 -9.60 14.92
CA THR A 105 -17.65 -11.04 14.93
C THR A 105 -18.98 -11.34 15.63
N GLU A 106 -19.30 -10.59 16.68
CA GLU A 106 -20.54 -10.64 17.43
C GLU A 106 -21.75 -10.25 16.59
N HIS A 107 -21.58 -9.28 15.69
CA HIS A 107 -22.62 -8.87 14.75
C HIS A 107 -22.85 -9.96 13.70
N LEU A 108 -21.78 -10.62 13.21
CA LEU A 108 -21.90 -11.77 12.32
C LEU A 108 -22.60 -12.95 12.99
N LEU A 109 -22.30 -13.22 14.26
CA LEU A 109 -23.00 -14.25 15.04
C LEU A 109 -24.50 -13.94 15.12
N LEU A 110 -24.86 -12.70 15.46
CA LEU A 110 -26.25 -12.26 15.51
C LEU A 110 -26.94 -12.32 14.13
N GLY A 111 -26.22 -11.99 13.06
CA GLY A 111 -26.70 -12.12 11.69
C GLY A 111 -27.02 -13.57 11.30
N LEU A 112 -26.18 -14.54 11.69
CA LEU A 112 -26.41 -15.97 11.47
C LEU A 112 -27.66 -16.48 12.22
N ILE A 113 -27.86 -15.99 13.45
CA ILE A 113 -29.03 -16.35 14.27
C ILE A 113 -30.31 -15.73 13.68
N ARG A 114 -30.25 -14.46 13.23
CA ARG A 114 -31.40 -13.76 12.63
C ARG A 114 -31.81 -14.31 11.28
N GLU A 115 -30.88 -14.78 10.45
CA GLU A 115 -31.24 -15.42 9.18
C GLU A 115 -32.02 -16.71 9.44
N GLY A 116 -31.57 -17.53 10.40
CA GLY A 116 -32.29 -18.64 11.04
C GLY A 116 -32.67 -19.83 10.14
N GLY A 117 -32.83 -19.62 8.83
CA GLY A 117 -33.30 -20.60 7.88
C GLY A 117 -32.19 -21.42 7.22
N GLY A 118 -30.94 -20.95 7.24
CA GLY A 118 -29.75 -21.65 6.78
C GLY A 118 -29.24 -22.68 7.78
N LEU A 119 -28.27 -23.51 7.36
CA LEU A 119 -27.77 -24.59 8.22
C LEU A 119 -27.13 -24.05 9.50
N ALA A 120 -26.35 -22.97 9.43
CA ALA A 120 -25.77 -22.34 10.61
C ALA A 120 -26.82 -21.90 11.65
N GLY A 121 -27.87 -21.19 11.22
CA GLY A 121 -28.95 -20.76 12.12
C GLY A 121 -29.65 -21.93 12.81
N ARG A 122 -29.92 -23.03 12.07
CA ARG A 122 -30.52 -24.25 12.63
C ARG A 122 -29.60 -24.95 13.63
N VAL A 123 -28.30 -25.02 13.35
CA VAL A 123 -27.30 -25.61 14.26
C VAL A 123 -27.20 -24.79 15.55
N LEU A 124 -27.11 -23.46 15.44
CA LEU A 124 -27.09 -22.56 16.61
C LEU A 124 -28.36 -22.71 17.46
N ALA A 125 -29.54 -22.74 16.82
CA ALA A 125 -30.81 -22.95 17.50
C ALA A 125 -30.88 -24.32 18.20
N LYS A 126 -30.42 -25.40 17.55
CA LYS A 126 -30.34 -26.75 18.13
C LYS A 126 -29.44 -26.80 19.37
N LEU A 127 -28.40 -25.96 19.41
CA LEU A 127 -27.48 -25.85 20.54
C LEU A 127 -27.99 -24.88 21.64
N GLY A 128 -29.22 -24.38 21.52
CA GLY A 128 -29.85 -23.51 22.53
C GLY A 128 -29.41 -22.05 22.46
N ILE A 129 -28.76 -21.65 21.36
CA ILE A 129 -28.36 -20.27 21.09
C ILE A 129 -29.57 -19.53 20.48
N THR A 130 -30.00 -18.46 21.14
CA THR A 130 -31.16 -17.65 20.77
C THR A 130 -30.75 -16.20 20.63
N LEU A 131 -31.48 -15.45 19.81
CA LEU A 131 -31.16 -14.05 19.50
C LEU A 131 -31.13 -13.19 20.76
N GLU A 132 -32.13 -13.36 21.63
CA GLU A 132 -32.28 -12.61 22.87
C GLU A 132 -31.11 -12.85 23.82
N ARG A 133 -30.71 -14.11 24.01
CA ARG A 133 -29.57 -14.46 24.88
C ARG A 133 -28.25 -13.95 24.32
N THR A 134 -28.04 -14.07 23.01
CA THR A 134 -26.81 -13.61 22.37
C THR A 134 -26.68 -12.08 22.44
N ARG A 135 -27.75 -11.30 22.21
CA ARG A 135 -27.73 -9.84 22.38
C ARG A 135 -27.41 -9.42 23.81
N ALA A 136 -27.98 -10.10 24.80
CA ALA A 136 -27.69 -9.81 26.21
C ALA A 136 -26.20 -10.00 26.55
N GLU A 137 -25.56 -11.06 26.03
CA GLU A 137 -24.12 -11.29 26.21
C GLU A 137 -23.25 -10.25 25.50
N VAL A 138 -23.67 -9.77 24.32
CA VAL A 138 -22.96 -8.69 23.60
C VAL A 138 -22.95 -7.41 24.43
N LEU A 139 -24.09 -7.00 24.97
CA LEU A 139 -24.20 -5.81 25.82
C LEU A 139 -23.38 -5.97 27.11
N ALA A 140 -23.44 -7.12 27.76
CA ALA A 140 -22.66 -7.40 28.97
C ALA A 140 -21.14 -7.33 28.72
N LEU A 141 -20.67 -7.74 27.55
CA LEU A 141 -19.26 -7.60 27.15
C LEU A 141 -18.87 -6.14 26.89
N MET A 142 -19.76 -5.33 26.30
CA MET A 142 -19.53 -3.90 26.06
C MET A 142 -19.44 -3.10 27.37
N GLU A 143 -20.32 -3.38 28.34
CA GLU A 143 -20.30 -2.73 29.67
C GLU A 143 -19.02 -3.06 30.46
N SER A 144 -18.47 -4.26 30.28
CA SER A 144 -17.23 -4.68 30.93
C SER A 144 -15.95 -4.01 30.40
N HIS A 145 -16.02 -3.20 29.34
CA HIS A 145 -14.87 -2.54 28.68
C HIS A 145 -14.94 -1.00 28.67
N GLY A 146 -15.90 -0.39 29.36
CA GLY A 146 -16.18 1.06 29.35
C GLY A 146 -15.23 2.00 30.11
N SER A 147 -13.91 1.78 30.13
CA SER A 147 -12.94 2.70 30.79
C SER A 147 -11.80 3.22 29.91
N ALA A 148 -11.68 2.83 28.64
CA ALA A 148 -10.51 3.18 27.81
C ALA A 148 -10.77 3.90 26.48
N TYR A 149 -11.99 4.37 26.21
CA TYR A 149 -12.30 5.10 24.98
C TYR A 149 -13.25 6.29 25.24
N ALA A 150 -12.69 7.42 25.65
CA ALA A 150 -13.40 8.71 25.62
C ALA A 150 -12.46 9.82 25.15
N SER A 151 -12.43 10.08 23.83
CA SER A 151 -11.82 11.29 23.27
C SER A 151 -12.89 12.34 22.95
N LYS A 152 -12.89 13.38 23.79
CA LYS A 152 -13.37 14.78 23.63
C LYS A 152 -14.10 15.14 22.31
N THR A 153 -15.37 15.54 22.45
CA THR A 153 -16.20 16.20 21.43
C THR A 153 -16.09 17.74 21.53
N PRO A 154 -16.02 18.52 20.42
CA PRO A 154 -16.27 19.96 20.43
C PRO A 154 -17.79 20.27 20.47
N PRO A 155 -18.22 21.50 20.82
CA PRO A 155 -19.62 21.80 21.13
C PRO A 155 -20.50 21.89 19.86
N PRO A 156 -21.83 21.74 20.01
CA PRO A 156 -22.74 21.60 18.88
C PRO A 156 -22.98 22.94 18.18
N LYS A 157 -22.98 22.93 16.84
CA LYS A 157 -23.60 23.99 16.03
C LYS A 157 -25.05 23.59 15.71
N GLN A 158 -25.93 24.56 15.92
CA GLN A 158 -27.39 24.46 15.77
C GLN A 158 -27.84 24.16 14.34
N ASP A 159 -29.02 23.55 14.29
CA ASP A 159 -29.73 22.99 13.15
C ASP A 159 -29.90 23.91 11.93
N THR A 160 -29.65 23.34 10.75
CA THR A 160 -30.48 23.55 9.56
C THR A 160 -30.60 22.20 8.84
N PRO A 161 -31.81 21.70 8.54
CA PRO A 161 -31.96 20.41 7.89
C PRO A 161 -31.61 20.54 6.41
N ARG A 162 -30.45 20.01 6.01
CA ARG A 162 -30.27 19.48 4.66
C ARG A 162 -30.66 18.02 4.73
N GLU A 163 -31.74 17.65 4.04
CA GLU A 163 -32.14 16.26 3.83
C GLU A 163 -30.89 15.42 3.56
N SER A 164 -30.60 14.47 4.47
CA SER A 164 -29.63 13.43 4.16
C SER A 164 -30.13 12.72 2.90
N LEU A 165 -29.20 12.29 2.03
CA LEU A 165 -29.53 11.57 0.79
C LEU A 165 -29.30 10.04 0.93
N PRO A 166 -30.00 9.29 1.81
CA PRO A 166 -29.86 7.84 1.93
C PRO A 166 -30.02 7.07 0.61
N TRP A 167 -30.91 7.53 -0.28
CA TRP A 167 -31.23 6.86 -1.55
C TRP A 167 -30.06 6.86 -2.56
N LEU A 168 -29.08 7.75 -2.39
CA LEU A 168 -27.87 7.77 -3.21
C LEU A 168 -26.98 6.56 -2.93
N TYR A 169 -27.00 6.08 -1.68
CA TYR A 169 -26.19 4.96 -1.20
C TYR A 169 -26.69 3.63 -1.79
N ASP A 170 -28.01 3.41 -1.79
CA ASP A 170 -28.62 2.19 -2.33
C ASP A 170 -28.45 2.07 -3.86
N LYS A 171 -28.37 3.19 -4.58
CA LYS A 171 -28.08 3.21 -6.02
C LYS A 171 -26.59 3.03 -6.35
N ALA A 172 -25.68 3.52 -5.51
CA ALA A 172 -24.23 3.40 -5.71
C ALA A 172 -23.72 1.95 -5.60
N VAL A 173 -24.43 1.10 -4.84
CA VAL A 173 -24.06 -0.31 -4.61
C VAL A 173 -24.39 -1.21 -5.81
N ALA A 174 -25.29 -0.79 -6.71
CA ALA A 174 -25.78 -1.59 -7.83
C ALA A 174 -24.94 -1.53 -9.12
N THR A 175 -23.81 -0.79 -9.14
CA THR A 175 -23.04 -0.59 -10.38
C THR A 175 -22.09 -1.76 -10.69
N THR A 176 -22.17 -2.28 -11.91
CA THR A 176 -21.36 -3.40 -12.47
C THR A 176 -20.03 -2.95 -13.09
N LYS A 177 -19.51 -1.77 -12.73
CA LYS A 177 -18.30 -1.21 -13.33
C LYS A 177 -17.05 -2.00 -12.91
N PRO A 178 -16.04 -2.17 -13.79
CA PRO A 178 -14.72 -2.68 -13.41
C PRO A 178 -14.18 -1.92 -12.18
N LYS A 179 -13.70 -2.68 -11.20
CA LYS A 179 -13.14 -2.16 -9.94
C LYS A 179 -11.68 -2.57 -9.82
N ILE A 180 -10.83 -1.63 -9.47
CA ILE A 180 -9.42 -1.89 -9.18
C ILE A 180 -9.21 -1.60 -7.70
N HIS A 181 -8.81 -2.61 -6.94
CA HIS A 181 -8.52 -2.46 -5.51
C HIS A 181 -7.10 -1.98 -5.33
N VAL A 182 -6.94 -0.88 -4.62
CA VAL A 182 -5.65 -0.28 -4.32
C VAL A 182 -5.51 0.01 -2.84
N ILE A 183 -4.28 -0.10 -2.35
CA ILE A 183 -3.87 0.38 -1.03
C ILE A 183 -2.83 1.46 -1.22
N ASP A 184 -3.13 2.63 -0.69
CA ASP A 184 -2.25 3.78 -0.71
C ASP A 184 -1.44 3.81 0.59
N SER A 185 -0.17 4.13 0.43
CA SER A 185 0.75 4.44 1.52
C SER A 185 1.51 5.71 1.17
N HIS A 186 2.22 6.28 2.14
CA HIS A 186 3.26 7.26 1.85
C HIS A 186 4.53 6.95 2.64
N THR A 187 5.67 7.22 2.02
CA THR A 187 7.00 7.11 2.64
C THR A 187 7.58 8.51 2.73
N GLY A 188 7.66 9.07 3.94
CA GLY A 188 8.12 10.45 4.12
C GLY A 188 7.27 11.52 3.40
N GLY A 189 6.04 11.18 3.03
CA GLY A 189 5.11 12.07 2.31
C GLY A 189 5.00 11.76 0.82
N GLU A 190 5.93 10.98 0.26
CA GLU A 190 5.86 10.55 -1.14
C GLU A 190 4.89 9.36 -1.28
N PRO A 191 3.83 9.48 -2.09
CA PRO A 191 2.75 8.50 -2.12
C PRO A 191 3.07 7.29 -2.99
N THR A 192 2.70 6.10 -2.49
CA THR A 192 2.79 4.84 -3.23
C THR A 192 1.43 4.15 -3.24
N ARG A 193 0.89 3.94 -4.44
CA ARG A 193 -0.37 3.22 -4.68
C ARG A 193 -0.07 1.79 -5.12
N LEU A 194 -0.30 0.83 -4.22
CA LEU A 194 -0.19 -0.59 -4.51
C LEU A 194 -1.49 -1.12 -5.13
N VAL A 195 -1.40 -1.71 -6.31
CA VAL A 195 -2.53 -2.42 -6.94
C VAL A 195 -2.63 -3.83 -6.34
N VAL A 196 -3.73 -4.10 -5.64
CA VAL A 196 -4.00 -5.38 -4.97
C VAL A 196 -4.77 -6.33 -5.88
N SER A 197 -5.76 -5.82 -6.62
CA SER A 197 -6.52 -6.61 -7.59
C SER A 197 -7.13 -5.75 -8.71
N GLY A 198 -7.48 -6.40 -9.83
CA GLY A 198 -8.05 -5.73 -11.01
C GLY A 198 -7.01 -5.31 -12.06
N ALA A 199 -5.75 -5.73 -11.90
CA ALA A 199 -4.69 -5.55 -12.88
C ALA A 199 -4.87 -6.46 -14.11
N PRO A 200 -4.35 -6.08 -15.30
CA PRO A 200 -4.28 -6.96 -16.45
C PRO A 200 -3.36 -8.16 -16.17
N ASP A 201 -3.64 -9.29 -16.82
CA ASP A 201 -2.74 -10.45 -16.80
C ASP A 201 -1.49 -10.15 -17.64
N LEU A 202 -0.33 -10.19 -16.98
CA LEU A 202 0.98 -9.97 -17.59
C LEU A 202 1.68 -11.29 -17.96
N GLY A 203 1.02 -12.43 -17.78
CA GLY A 203 1.56 -13.76 -18.04
C GLY A 203 2.61 -14.20 -16.99
N THR A 204 3.34 -15.27 -17.32
CA THR A 204 4.32 -15.92 -16.42
C THR A 204 5.77 -15.74 -16.88
N GLY A 205 6.01 -14.82 -17.82
CA GLY A 205 7.36 -14.51 -18.31
C GLY A 205 8.25 -13.85 -17.25
N SER A 206 9.51 -13.59 -17.58
CA SER A 206 10.41 -12.83 -16.69
C SER A 206 9.87 -11.42 -16.41
N LEU A 207 10.22 -10.82 -15.26
CA LEU A 207 9.79 -9.46 -14.92
C LEU A 207 10.08 -8.42 -16.02
N PRO A 208 11.25 -8.41 -16.69
CA PRO A 208 11.47 -7.52 -17.84
C PRO A 208 10.50 -7.76 -19.01
N ALA A 209 10.12 -9.01 -19.27
CA ALA A 209 9.14 -9.33 -20.30
C ALA A 209 7.72 -8.90 -19.88
N GLN A 210 7.34 -9.10 -18.61
CA GLN A 210 6.08 -8.61 -18.06
C GLN A 210 6.01 -7.07 -18.08
N LEU A 211 7.12 -6.39 -17.77
CA LEU A 211 7.22 -4.93 -17.87
C LEU A 211 7.03 -4.44 -19.31
N THR A 212 7.66 -5.12 -20.27
CA THR A 212 7.51 -4.81 -21.70
C THR A 212 6.05 -4.99 -22.13
N LEU A 213 5.40 -6.07 -21.72
CA LEU A 213 3.98 -6.30 -22.00
C LEU A 213 3.08 -5.23 -21.35
N PHE A 214 3.34 -4.88 -20.08
CA PHE A 214 2.59 -3.83 -19.37
C PHE A 214 2.71 -2.51 -20.14
N ARG A 215 3.92 -2.12 -20.51
CA ARG A 215 4.18 -0.89 -21.27
C ARG A 215 3.52 -0.88 -22.64
N ASP A 216 3.71 -1.94 -23.43
CA ASP A 216 3.34 -1.91 -24.84
C ASP A 216 1.85 -2.16 -25.06
N ARG A 217 1.19 -2.86 -24.13
CA ARG A 217 -0.22 -3.29 -24.29
C ARG A 217 -1.17 -2.69 -23.27
N TYR A 218 -0.67 -2.26 -22.10
CA TYR A 218 -1.52 -1.88 -20.98
C TYR A 218 -1.13 -0.53 -20.35
N ASP A 219 -0.40 0.36 -21.04
CA ASP A 219 -0.04 1.68 -20.50
C ASP A 219 -1.26 2.55 -20.11
N GLN A 220 -2.40 2.36 -20.77
CA GLN A 220 -3.65 3.01 -20.36
C GLN A 220 -4.07 2.64 -18.93
N PHE A 221 -3.77 1.42 -18.48
CA PHE A 221 -4.02 0.99 -17.11
C PHE A 221 -3.16 1.79 -16.14
N ARG A 222 -1.84 1.89 -16.40
CA ARG A 222 -0.92 2.74 -15.62
C ARG A 222 -1.52 4.14 -15.44
N SER A 223 -1.85 4.79 -16.56
CA SER A 223 -2.45 6.13 -16.56
C SER A 223 -3.72 6.22 -15.71
N ALA A 224 -4.63 5.24 -15.79
CA ALA A 224 -5.84 5.23 -14.96
C ALA A 224 -5.58 5.15 -13.44
N ILE A 225 -4.46 4.55 -13.02
CA ILE A 225 -4.09 4.36 -11.61
C ILE A 225 -3.46 5.62 -11.01
N VAL A 226 -2.54 6.26 -11.74
CA VAL A 226 -1.67 7.30 -11.18
C VAL A 226 -1.94 8.70 -11.72
N ASN A 227 -2.56 8.85 -12.90
CA ASN A 227 -2.89 10.18 -13.42
C ASN A 227 -4.22 10.69 -12.85
N GLU A 228 -4.42 11.99 -12.96
CA GLU A 228 -5.72 12.62 -12.72
C GLU A 228 -6.81 11.97 -13.59
N PRO A 229 -8.05 11.82 -13.11
CA PRO A 229 -8.58 12.39 -11.86
C PRO A 229 -8.43 11.48 -10.62
N ARG A 230 -7.84 10.29 -10.76
CA ARG A 230 -7.78 9.29 -9.67
C ARG A 230 -6.49 9.34 -8.87
N GLY A 231 -5.40 9.72 -9.52
CA GLY A 231 -4.12 9.99 -8.89
C GLY A 231 -3.76 11.47 -8.99
N SER A 232 -2.46 11.73 -9.04
CA SER A 232 -1.87 13.06 -9.15
C SER A 232 -0.46 12.92 -9.71
N GLU A 233 0.16 14.03 -10.11
CA GLU A 233 1.54 14.01 -10.63
C GLU A 233 2.57 13.39 -9.65
N ALA A 234 2.29 13.43 -8.35
CA ALA A 234 3.15 12.85 -7.32
C ALA A 234 2.99 11.32 -7.16
N MET A 235 1.93 10.73 -7.72
CA MET A 235 1.58 9.35 -7.44
C MET A 235 2.54 8.37 -8.11
N VAL A 236 3.21 7.55 -7.31
CA VAL A 236 3.93 6.36 -7.79
C VAL A 236 3.04 5.13 -7.59
N GLY A 237 2.83 4.38 -8.65
CA GLY A 237 2.13 3.11 -8.63
C GLY A 237 3.08 1.93 -8.50
N ALA A 238 2.61 0.89 -7.83
CA ALA A 238 3.28 -0.40 -7.71
C ALA A 238 2.29 -1.51 -8.07
N LEU A 239 2.70 -2.40 -8.97
CA LEU A 239 1.94 -3.61 -9.32
C LEU A 239 2.72 -4.84 -8.85
N LEU A 240 2.12 -5.62 -7.95
CA LEU A 240 2.66 -6.91 -7.55
C LEU A 240 2.46 -7.93 -8.66
N VAL A 241 3.49 -8.74 -8.88
CA VAL A 241 3.47 -9.89 -9.79
C VAL A 241 3.99 -11.13 -9.06
N ALA A 242 3.66 -12.31 -9.57
CA ALA A 242 4.24 -13.54 -9.02
C ALA A 242 5.76 -13.51 -9.19
N ALA A 243 6.48 -13.89 -8.14
CA ALA A 243 7.92 -14.09 -8.23
C ALA A 243 8.23 -15.25 -9.18
N THR A 244 9.30 -15.11 -9.95
CA THR A 244 9.83 -16.14 -10.85
C THR A 244 10.83 -17.08 -10.16
N THR A 245 11.24 -16.75 -8.94
CA THR A 245 12.16 -17.52 -8.10
C THR A 245 11.56 -17.79 -6.73
N GLU A 246 11.85 -18.96 -6.15
CA GLU A 246 11.35 -19.35 -4.81
C GLU A 246 11.96 -18.52 -3.67
N GLU A 247 13.08 -17.85 -3.92
CA GLU A 247 13.74 -17.00 -2.91
C GLU A 247 13.03 -15.66 -2.70
N CYS A 248 12.18 -15.23 -3.65
CA CYS A 248 11.53 -13.94 -3.60
C CYS A 248 10.07 -14.09 -3.18
N VAL A 249 9.61 -13.21 -2.28
CA VAL A 249 8.23 -13.23 -1.79
C VAL A 249 7.23 -12.74 -2.85
N THR A 250 7.67 -11.85 -3.74
CA THR A 250 6.90 -11.31 -4.86
C THR A 250 7.83 -10.62 -5.85
N GLY A 251 7.32 -10.28 -7.03
CA GLY A 251 7.92 -9.27 -7.91
C GLY A 251 7.11 -7.97 -7.87
N VAL A 252 7.75 -6.85 -8.21
CA VAL A 252 7.07 -5.55 -8.29
C VAL A 252 7.46 -4.78 -9.54
N LEU A 253 6.46 -4.19 -10.19
CA LEU A 253 6.62 -3.26 -11.32
C LEU A 253 6.20 -1.85 -10.87
N PHE A 254 7.15 -0.91 -10.86
CA PHE A 254 6.90 0.48 -10.50
C PHE A 254 6.59 1.34 -11.73
N PHE A 255 5.73 2.33 -11.54
CA PHE A 255 5.35 3.29 -12.57
C PHE A 255 4.91 4.62 -11.97
N ASN A 256 4.96 5.68 -12.76
CA ASN A 256 4.53 7.02 -12.37
C ASN A 256 3.65 7.63 -13.47
N ASN A 257 3.37 8.93 -13.38
CA ASN A 257 2.49 9.64 -14.31
C ASN A 257 2.96 9.66 -15.77
N VAL A 258 4.27 9.52 -16.01
CA VAL A 258 4.88 9.59 -17.35
C VAL A 258 5.37 8.25 -17.89
N GLY A 259 5.63 7.25 -17.04
CA GLY A 259 6.16 5.97 -17.50
C GLY A 259 6.45 4.95 -16.41
N PHE A 260 7.44 4.10 -16.65
CA PHE A 260 7.81 2.97 -15.80
C PHE A 260 9.20 3.18 -15.19
N LEU A 261 9.39 2.67 -13.98
CA LEU A 261 10.63 2.84 -13.22
C LEU A 261 11.35 1.50 -13.08
N GLY A 262 12.69 1.55 -13.04
CA GLY A 262 13.52 0.37 -12.78
C GLY A 262 13.46 -0.06 -11.31
N MET A 263 13.80 0.86 -10.41
CA MET A 263 13.72 0.71 -8.96
C MET A 263 13.12 1.99 -8.36
N CYS A 264 12.33 1.87 -7.29
CA CYS A 264 11.81 3.00 -6.52
C CYS A 264 12.04 2.77 -5.02
N GLY A 265 12.94 3.51 -4.39
CA GLY A 265 13.32 3.27 -2.99
C GLY A 265 12.16 3.52 -2.01
N HIS A 266 11.50 4.69 -2.13
CA HIS A 266 10.36 5.03 -1.29
C HIS A 266 9.17 4.09 -1.57
N GLY A 267 8.99 3.69 -2.84
CA GLY A 267 7.94 2.78 -3.28
C GLY A 267 8.14 1.37 -2.76
N MET A 268 9.40 0.90 -2.70
CA MET A 268 9.73 -0.39 -2.11
C MET A 268 9.43 -0.42 -0.60
N ILE A 269 9.76 0.66 0.13
CA ILE A 269 9.38 0.80 1.54
C ILE A 269 7.86 0.74 1.69
N GLY A 270 7.11 1.47 0.85
CA GLY A 270 5.64 1.45 0.82
C GLY A 270 5.06 0.06 0.51
N VAL A 271 5.64 -0.65 -0.46
CA VAL A 271 5.26 -2.04 -0.82
C VAL A 271 5.45 -2.97 0.36
N VAL A 272 6.64 -2.99 0.97
CA VAL A 272 6.94 -3.86 2.12
C VAL A 272 6.00 -3.56 3.30
N THR A 273 5.79 -2.28 3.61
CA THR A 273 4.82 -1.89 4.66
C THR A 273 3.39 -2.32 4.31
N THR A 274 3.00 -2.26 3.04
CA THR A 274 1.67 -2.72 2.61
C THR A 274 1.53 -4.24 2.65
N LEU A 275 2.57 -4.99 2.28
CA LEU A 275 2.59 -6.45 2.41
C LEU A 275 2.49 -6.87 3.89
N ALA A 276 3.19 -6.17 4.79
CA ALA A 276 3.08 -6.38 6.22
C ALA A 276 1.68 -6.05 6.75
N TYR A 277 1.09 -4.94 6.31
CA TYR A 277 -0.29 -4.57 6.64
C TYR A 277 -1.31 -5.63 6.21
N LEU A 278 -1.09 -6.26 5.05
CA LEU A 278 -1.89 -7.36 4.55
C LEU A 278 -1.61 -8.71 5.24
N ASN A 279 -0.68 -8.77 6.20
CA ASN A 279 -0.16 -9.99 6.81
C ASN A 279 0.41 -10.99 5.79
N PHE A 280 0.93 -10.50 4.67
CA PHE A 280 1.58 -11.33 3.64
C PHE A 280 3.02 -11.67 4.02
N ILE A 281 3.68 -10.79 4.78
CA ILE A 281 5.02 -10.99 5.35
C ILE A 281 5.05 -10.56 6.81
N THR A 282 6.02 -11.07 7.56
CA THR A 282 6.34 -10.68 8.95
C THR A 282 7.71 -9.98 9.01
N PRO A 283 8.07 -9.32 10.13
CA PRO A 283 9.41 -8.78 10.32
C PRO A 283 10.48 -9.84 10.08
N ASP A 284 11.29 -9.65 9.04
CA ASP A 284 12.41 -10.51 8.64
C ASP A 284 13.15 -9.85 7.45
N GLU A 285 14.22 -10.50 6.98
CA GLU A 285 14.78 -10.27 5.66
C GLU A 285 13.93 -10.95 4.57
N HIS A 286 13.61 -10.20 3.52
CA HIS A 286 12.87 -10.67 2.35
C HIS A 286 13.60 -10.28 1.07
N LYS A 287 13.34 -11.01 -0.01
CA LYS A 287 13.79 -10.63 -1.36
C LYS A 287 12.59 -10.33 -2.24
N ILE A 288 12.69 -9.26 -3.04
CA ILE A 288 11.66 -8.85 -3.97
C ILE A 288 12.29 -8.68 -5.36
N GLU A 289 11.67 -9.29 -6.37
CA GLU A 289 12.14 -9.13 -7.75
C GLU A 289 11.71 -7.77 -8.31
N THR A 290 12.60 -7.13 -9.05
CA THR A 290 12.33 -5.91 -9.82
C THR A 290 12.83 -6.08 -11.26
N PRO A 291 12.43 -5.22 -12.21
CA PRO A 291 12.96 -5.26 -13.58
C PRO A 291 14.48 -5.12 -13.69
N VAL A 292 15.15 -4.58 -12.66
CA VAL A 292 16.60 -4.35 -12.63
C VAL A 292 17.35 -5.35 -11.75
N GLY A 293 16.66 -6.37 -11.22
CA GLY A 293 17.25 -7.42 -10.39
C GLY A 293 16.52 -7.63 -9.07
N VAL A 294 17.02 -8.58 -8.28
CA VAL A 294 16.50 -8.90 -6.95
C VAL A 294 16.99 -7.86 -5.94
N VAL A 295 16.08 -7.36 -5.12
CA VAL A 295 16.34 -6.40 -4.05
C VAL A 295 16.11 -7.08 -2.70
N SER A 296 17.12 -7.03 -1.84
CA SER A 296 16.97 -7.46 -0.44
C SER A 296 16.37 -6.32 0.38
N VAL A 297 15.36 -6.65 1.19
CA VAL A 297 14.70 -5.73 2.11
C VAL A 297 14.65 -6.34 3.50
N VAL A 298 14.78 -5.53 4.54
CA VAL A 298 14.58 -5.95 5.93
C VAL A 298 13.39 -5.18 6.48
N LEU A 299 12.33 -5.89 6.85
CA LEU A 299 11.24 -5.34 7.63
C LEU A 299 11.61 -5.49 9.11
N HIS A 300 11.83 -4.37 9.79
CA HIS A 300 12.17 -4.34 11.20
C HIS A 300 10.93 -4.50 12.07
N GLU A 301 11.09 -5.04 13.28
CA GLU A 301 10.03 -5.11 14.31
C GLU A 301 9.41 -3.74 14.62
N SER A 302 10.18 -2.66 14.44
CA SER A 302 9.70 -1.29 14.61
C SER A 302 8.69 -0.86 13.54
N GLY A 303 8.57 -1.61 12.44
CA GLY A 303 7.84 -1.25 11.22
C GLY A 303 8.63 -0.39 10.23
N GLU A 304 9.89 -0.10 10.52
CA GLU A 304 10.81 0.49 9.53
C GLU A 304 11.23 -0.56 8.49
N VAL A 305 11.63 -0.10 7.32
CA VAL A 305 12.11 -0.95 6.23
C VAL A 305 13.47 -0.47 5.79
N SER A 306 14.45 -1.38 5.73
CA SER A 306 15.73 -1.16 5.06
C SER A 306 15.70 -1.80 3.68
N VAL A 307 16.10 -1.05 2.66
CA VAL A 307 16.18 -1.50 1.28
C VAL A 307 17.64 -1.47 0.85
N THR A 308 18.22 -2.63 0.54
CA THR A 308 19.56 -2.73 -0.04
C THR A 308 19.46 -2.45 -1.53
N ASN A 309 19.98 -1.31 -1.95
CA ASN A 309 19.86 -0.83 -3.32
C ASN A 309 20.95 -1.43 -4.22
N VAL A 310 20.80 -1.21 -5.53
CA VAL A 310 21.77 -1.60 -6.56
C VAL A 310 23.11 -0.87 -6.38
N PRO A 311 24.21 -1.40 -6.96
CA PRO A 311 25.49 -0.72 -6.97
C PRO A 311 25.38 0.74 -7.43
N SER A 312 25.92 1.63 -6.61
CA SER A 312 25.86 3.08 -6.82
C SER A 312 27.28 3.62 -7.01
N TYR A 313 27.45 4.67 -7.83
CA TYR A 313 28.78 5.23 -8.10
C TYR A 313 28.70 6.66 -8.61
N ARG A 314 29.73 7.46 -8.33
CA ARG A 314 29.95 8.74 -9.00
C ARG A 314 30.55 8.49 -10.39
N TYR A 315 29.90 9.03 -11.42
CA TYR A 315 30.37 8.92 -12.80
C TYR A 315 31.29 10.09 -13.17
N ARG A 316 30.88 11.32 -12.85
CA ARG A 316 31.69 12.52 -13.08
C ARG A 316 31.57 13.45 -11.87
N GLU A 317 32.68 14.07 -11.52
CA GLU A 317 32.78 15.01 -10.41
C GLU A 317 32.85 16.44 -10.94
N SER A 318 32.23 17.39 -10.23
CA SER A 318 32.34 18.83 -10.49
C SER A 318 32.11 19.22 -11.95
N VAL A 319 31.06 18.67 -12.56
CA VAL A 319 30.62 19.05 -13.91
C VAL A 319 29.93 20.40 -13.82
N SER A 320 30.29 21.35 -14.68
CA SER A 320 29.64 22.67 -14.75
C SER A 320 28.74 22.77 -15.97
N VAL A 321 27.61 23.47 -15.83
CA VAL A 321 26.70 23.80 -16.92
C VAL A 321 26.25 25.26 -16.78
N GLU A 322 26.21 25.98 -17.90
CA GLU A 322 25.64 27.33 -17.96
C GLU A 322 24.12 27.24 -18.03
N VAL A 323 23.43 27.84 -17.06
CA VAL A 323 21.98 27.81 -16.96
C VAL A 323 21.41 29.20 -17.19
N GLU A 324 20.56 29.35 -18.19
CA GLU A 324 19.99 30.64 -18.57
C GLU A 324 19.23 31.30 -17.40
N GLY A 325 19.60 32.55 -17.10
CA GLY A 325 19.03 33.33 -16.00
C GLY A 325 19.54 32.95 -14.60
N ILE A 326 20.42 31.94 -14.48
CA ILE A 326 21.01 31.49 -13.21
C ILE A 326 22.54 31.68 -13.22
N GLY A 327 23.19 31.39 -14.34
CA GLY A 327 24.65 31.34 -14.48
C GLY A 327 25.20 29.92 -14.34
N THR A 328 26.49 29.81 -14.05
CA THR A 328 27.17 28.52 -13.91
C THR A 328 26.68 27.75 -12.69
N VAL A 329 26.22 26.51 -12.89
CA VAL A 329 25.90 25.55 -11.83
C VAL A 329 26.83 24.36 -11.93
N THR A 330 27.46 23.99 -10.82
CA THR A 330 28.38 22.85 -10.74
C THR A 330 27.81 21.75 -9.87
N GLY A 331 27.87 20.52 -10.33
CA GLY A 331 27.39 19.35 -9.59
C GLY A 331 28.07 18.06 -10.03
N ASP A 332 27.87 17.01 -9.23
CA ASP A 332 28.31 15.66 -9.57
C ASP A 332 27.26 14.96 -10.42
N ILE A 333 27.69 14.06 -11.31
CA ILE A 333 26.81 13.11 -11.99
C ILE A 333 27.05 11.75 -11.35
N ALA A 334 26.02 11.19 -10.72
CA ALA A 334 26.11 9.89 -10.07
C ALA A 334 24.89 9.01 -10.34
N TYR A 335 25.12 7.71 -10.22
CA TYR A 335 24.09 6.69 -10.39
C TYR A 335 23.76 6.07 -9.04
N GLY A 336 22.46 6.01 -8.72
CA GLY A 336 21.92 5.38 -7.52
C GLY A 336 20.74 4.45 -7.79
N GLY A 337 20.61 3.97 -9.02
CA GLY A 337 19.39 3.33 -9.57
C GLY A 337 18.69 4.20 -10.61
N ASN A 338 18.86 5.52 -10.53
CA ASN A 338 18.58 6.50 -11.58
C ASN A 338 19.79 7.44 -11.72
N TRP A 339 19.81 8.29 -12.74
CA TRP A 339 20.86 9.28 -12.96
C TRP A 339 20.53 10.61 -12.29
N PHE A 340 21.45 11.09 -11.46
CA PHE A 340 21.28 12.31 -10.67
C PHE A 340 22.35 13.34 -11.01
N TYR A 341 21.94 14.60 -11.03
CA TYR A 341 22.84 15.75 -10.94
C TYR A 341 22.76 16.34 -9.53
N LEU A 342 23.85 16.19 -8.76
CA LEU A 342 23.90 16.53 -7.34
C LEU A 342 24.59 17.88 -7.16
N VAL A 343 23.84 18.87 -6.72
CA VAL A 343 24.29 20.26 -6.61
C VAL A 343 24.39 20.67 -5.15
N GLU A 344 25.57 21.16 -4.76
CA GLU A 344 25.80 21.86 -3.50
C GLU A 344 26.08 23.35 -3.76
N GLY A 345 26.01 24.19 -2.73
CA GLY A 345 26.37 25.60 -2.84
C GLY A 345 25.44 26.44 -3.75
N HIS A 346 24.24 25.94 -4.05
CA HIS A 346 23.23 26.54 -4.95
C HIS A 346 22.55 27.81 -4.39
N ARG A 347 22.77 28.15 -3.11
CA ARG A 347 22.19 29.33 -2.41
C ARG A 347 20.65 29.42 -2.41
N GLN A 348 19.97 28.30 -2.63
CA GLN A 348 18.50 28.21 -2.52
C GLN A 348 18.11 27.76 -1.11
N GLU A 349 16.97 28.27 -0.62
CA GLU A 349 16.40 27.82 0.65
C GLU A 349 15.55 26.55 0.43
N LEU A 350 15.94 25.44 1.07
CA LEU A 350 15.26 24.15 0.94
C LEU A 350 14.08 24.04 1.93
N THR A 351 12.98 24.72 1.59
CA THR A 351 11.77 24.80 2.43
C THR A 351 10.50 24.58 1.63
N MET A 352 9.42 24.18 2.31
CA MET A 352 8.10 24.01 1.69
C MET A 352 7.52 25.31 1.12
N GLN A 353 7.93 26.46 1.66
CA GLN A 353 7.51 27.78 1.17
C GLN A 353 8.16 28.14 -0.17
N ASN A 354 9.31 27.54 -0.50
CA ASN A 354 10.09 27.84 -1.71
C ASN A 354 9.98 26.77 -2.80
N ILE A 355 9.01 25.84 -2.72
CA ILE A 355 8.89 24.72 -3.68
C ILE A 355 8.80 25.19 -5.13
N GLU A 356 8.05 26.26 -5.41
CA GLU A 356 7.92 26.80 -6.78
C GLU A 356 9.28 27.29 -7.32
N GLY A 357 10.03 28.05 -6.50
CA GLY A 357 11.36 28.54 -6.86
C GLY A 357 12.37 27.41 -7.04
N LEU A 358 12.36 26.41 -6.14
CA LEU A 358 13.21 25.22 -6.24
C LEU A 358 12.89 24.40 -7.50
N THR A 359 11.61 24.26 -7.83
CA THR A 359 11.15 23.53 -9.02
C THR A 359 11.59 24.25 -10.30
N ASP A 360 11.42 25.57 -10.41
CA ASP A 360 11.90 26.35 -11.56
C ASP A 360 13.43 26.25 -11.70
N PHE A 361 14.16 26.44 -10.60
CA PHE A 361 15.62 26.40 -10.57
C PHE A 361 16.16 25.05 -11.07
N THR A 362 15.67 23.95 -10.49
CA THR A 362 16.09 22.59 -10.87
C THR A 362 15.63 22.22 -12.27
N TRP A 363 14.46 22.67 -12.70
CA TRP A 363 13.94 22.40 -14.04
C TRP A 363 14.84 23.02 -15.12
N ARG A 364 15.28 24.26 -14.92
CA ARG A 364 16.23 24.94 -15.81
C ARG A 364 17.59 24.25 -15.84
N ILE A 365 18.08 23.74 -14.71
CA ILE A 365 19.31 22.94 -14.67
C ILE A 365 19.14 21.71 -15.56
N ARG A 366 18.05 20.94 -15.40
CA ARG A 366 17.81 19.74 -16.22
C ARG A 366 17.76 20.09 -17.71
N GLN A 367 17.04 21.14 -18.09
CA GLN A 367 16.96 21.60 -19.48
C GLN A 367 18.35 21.98 -20.03
N ALA A 368 19.18 22.65 -19.22
CA ALA A 368 20.53 23.01 -19.60
C ALA A 368 21.44 21.78 -19.76
N LEU A 369 21.34 20.77 -18.89
CA LEU A 369 22.08 19.51 -19.04
C LEU A 369 21.73 18.83 -20.37
N ALA A 370 20.44 18.70 -20.69
CA ALA A 370 19.97 18.11 -21.93
C ALA A 370 20.44 18.90 -23.17
N ALA A 371 20.29 20.23 -23.16
CA ALA A 371 20.70 21.10 -24.25
C ALA A 371 22.21 21.05 -24.53
N ASN A 372 23.02 20.80 -23.51
CA ASN A 372 24.48 20.69 -23.61
C ASN A 372 24.97 19.23 -23.77
N GLY A 373 24.07 18.25 -23.92
CA GLY A 373 24.44 16.84 -24.07
C GLY A 373 25.19 16.27 -22.85
N ILE A 374 24.91 16.79 -21.65
CA ILE A 374 25.52 16.30 -20.41
C ILE A 374 24.70 15.13 -19.90
N THR A 375 25.26 13.93 -20.03
CA THR A 375 24.57 12.67 -19.76
C THR A 375 25.28 11.85 -18.68
N GLY A 376 24.58 10.83 -18.17
CA GLY A 376 25.19 9.70 -17.49
C GLY A 376 25.99 8.80 -18.42
N ALA A 377 26.44 7.66 -17.91
CA ALA A 377 27.17 6.66 -18.68
C ALA A 377 26.32 6.11 -19.83
N GLY A 378 26.97 5.81 -20.97
CA GLY A 378 26.29 5.30 -22.16
C GLY A 378 25.32 6.29 -22.82
N GLY A 379 25.40 7.59 -22.50
CA GLY A 379 24.53 8.61 -23.07
C GLY A 379 23.13 8.68 -22.42
N GLN A 380 22.92 8.01 -21.29
CA GLN A 380 21.64 8.03 -20.60
C GLN A 380 21.32 9.41 -20.01
N GLU A 381 20.07 9.85 -20.12
CA GLU A 381 19.62 11.14 -19.62
C GLU A 381 19.83 11.26 -18.11
N VAL A 382 20.28 12.44 -17.66
CA VAL A 382 20.25 12.82 -16.24
C VAL A 382 18.92 13.53 -15.99
N ASP A 383 17.95 12.78 -15.52
CA ASP A 383 16.55 13.18 -15.44
C ASP A 383 16.11 13.61 -14.03
N HIS A 384 16.97 13.42 -13.02
CA HIS A 384 16.77 13.88 -11.66
C HIS A 384 17.82 14.92 -11.24
N ILE A 385 17.38 16.00 -10.60
CA ILE A 385 18.25 17.07 -10.07
C ILE A 385 18.05 17.15 -8.57
N GLU A 386 19.14 17.05 -7.81
CA GLU A 386 19.10 17.09 -6.35
C GLU A 386 19.95 18.23 -5.81
N LEU A 387 19.32 19.05 -4.99
CA LEU A 387 19.97 20.15 -4.28
C LEU A 387 20.23 19.72 -2.84
N PHE A 388 21.45 19.95 -2.33
CA PHE A 388 21.83 19.61 -0.97
C PHE A 388 22.27 20.84 -0.18
N ALA A 389 21.74 20.96 1.03
CA ALA A 389 22.12 21.97 2.01
C ALA A 389 22.30 21.34 3.41
N PRO A 390 22.95 22.05 4.36
CA PRO A 390 22.91 21.66 5.76
C PRO A 390 21.46 21.57 6.27
N SER A 391 21.16 20.53 7.04
CA SER A 391 19.86 20.43 7.72
C SER A 391 19.81 21.39 8.91
N PRO A 392 18.69 22.08 9.17
CA PRO A 392 18.49 22.83 10.41
C PRO A 392 18.18 21.92 11.61
N THR A 393 17.96 20.62 11.38
CA THR A 393 17.62 19.65 12.42
C THR A 393 18.91 19.09 13.04
N GLU A 394 19.04 19.20 14.36
CA GLU A 394 20.22 18.70 15.09
C GLU A 394 20.44 17.20 14.87
N GLY A 395 21.68 16.81 14.61
CA GLY A 395 22.04 15.40 14.38
C GLY A 395 21.65 14.84 13.01
N VAL A 396 21.15 15.67 12.08
CA VAL A 396 20.89 15.32 10.69
C VAL A 396 22.02 15.84 9.81
N ASN A 397 22.53 15.01 8.89
CA ASN A 397 23.71 15.33 8.11
C ASN A 397 23.43 16.34 6.98
N SER A 398 22.28 16.21 6.31
CA SER A 398 21.90 17.10 5.20
C SER A 398 20.40 17.13 4.98
N ARG A 399 19.93 18.19 4.31
CA ARG A 399 18.60 18.31 3.74
C ARG A 399 18.70 18.38 2.21
N ASN A 400 17.74 17.77 1.50
CA ASN A 400 17.66 17.86 0.05
C ASN A 400 16.30 18.35 -0.50
N PHE A 401 16.34 18.78 -1.75
CA PHE A 401 15.19 18.90 -2.64
C PHE A 401 15.49 18.09 -3.89
N VAL A 402 14.53 17.27 -4.33
CA VAL A 402 14.70 16.35 -5.46
C VAL A 402 13.66 16.66 -6.52
N LEU A 403 14.11 17.04 -7.71
CA LEU A 403 13.27 17.15 -8.90
C LEU A 403 13.25 15.79 -9.62
N CYS A 404 12.05 15.31 -9.92
CA CYS A 404 11.80 14.09 -10.70
C CYS A 404 11.52 14.41 -12.18
N PRO A 405 11.56 13.41 -13.09
CA PRO A 405 11.46 13.61 -14.53
C PRO A 405 10.15 14.29 -14.99
N GLY A 406 9.06 14.14 -14.22
CA GLY A 406 7.76 14.74 -14.51
C GLY A 406 7.59 16.19 -14.04
N LYS A 407 8.67 16.89 -13.66
CA LYS A 407 8.64 18.22 -13.02
C LYS A 407 7.96 18.25 -11.63
N ALA A 408 7.55 17.10 -11.13
CA ALA A 408 7.20 16.92 -9.72
C ALA A 408 8.47 16.84 -8.86
N TYR A 409 8.34 17.15 -7.56
CA TYR A 409 9.40 16.96 -6.59
C TYR A 409 9.12 15.76 -5.69
N ASP A 410 10.17 15.08 -5.22
CA ASP A 410 10.03 13.99 -4.23
C ASP A 410 9.79 14.60 -2.84
N ARG A 411 8.74 14.15 -2.14
CA ARG A 411 8.41 14.59 -0.78
C ARG A 411 9.27 13.86 0.26
N SER A 412 9.81 12.69 -0.10
CA SER A 412 10.79 11.95 0.68
C SER A 412 12.21 12.42 0.38
N PRO A 413 13.22 11.94 1.12
CA PRO A 413 14.62 12.21 0.80
C PRO A 413 15.13 11.56 -0.50
N CYS A 414 14.27 10.84 -1.23
CA CYS A 414 14.58 10.01 -2.40
C CYS A 414 15.60 8.90 -2.11
N GLY A 415 15.17 7.63 -2.15
CA GLY A 415 16.07 6.51 -1.83
C GLY A 415 17.21 6.34 -2.85
N THR A 416 16.91 6.41 -4.15
CA THR A 416 17.93 6.35 -5.21
C THR A 416 18.83 7.59 -5.22
N GLY A 417 18.27 8.76 -4.91
CA GLY A 417 19.00 10.02 -4.76
C GLY A 417 20.00 10.00 -3.62
N THR A 418 19.51 9.63 -2.43
CA THR A 418 20.33 9.40 -1.26
C THR A 418 21.42 8.36 -1.56
N SER A 419 21.10 7.27 -2.26
CA SER A 419 22.09 6.26 -2.68
C SER A 419 23.21 6.84 -3.55
N ALA A 420 22.87 7.69 -4.53
CA ALA A 420 23.83 8.40 -5.37
C ALA A 420 24.69 9.37 -4.53
N LYS A 421 24.08 10.07 -3.58
CA LYS A 421 24.78 10.96 -2.63
C LYS A 421 25.79 10.21 -1.77
N LEU A 422 25.41 9.06 -1.22
CA LEU A 422 26.32 8.22 -0.43
C LEU A 422 27.53 7.78 -1.26
N ALA A 423 27.33 7.45 -2.55
CA ALA A 423 28.42 7.11 -3.45
C ALA A 423 29.42 8.27 -3.64
N CYS A 424 28.94 9.50 -3.81
CA CYS A 424 29.80 10.69 -3.86
C CYS A 424 30.54 10.93 -2.53
N LEU A 425 29.85 10.77 -1.39
CA LEU A 425 30.46 10.95 -0.07
C LEU A 425 31.57 9.94 0.21
N VAL A 426 31.37 8.68 -0.17
CA VAL A 426 32.39 7.63 -0.05
C VAL A 426 33.57 7.92 -0.97
N ALA A 427 33.32 8.34 -2.23
CA ALA A 427 34.37 8.72 -3.17
C ALA A 427 35.24 9.89 -2.66
N ASP A 428 34.63 10.85 -1.94
CA ASP A 428 35.32 11.97 -1.30
C ASP A 428 35.98 11.60 0.05
N GLY A 429 35.79 10.38 0.55
CA GLY A 429 36.24 9.96 1.88
C GLY A 429 35.49 10.62 3.05
N LYS A 430 34.33 11.22 2.79
CA LYS A 430 33.47 11.92 3.78
C LYS A 430 32.51 10.99 4.53
N LEU A 431 32.35 9.75 4.07
CA LEU A 431 31.53 8.72 4.71
C LEU A 431 32.30 7.39 4.68
N GLN A 432 32.44 6.75 5.83
CA GLN A 432 33.07 5.43 5.91
C GLN A 432 32.03 4.29 5.72
N PRO A 433 32.40 3.13 5.16
CA PRO A 433 31.49 1.99 5.11
C PRO A 433 30.94 1.61 6.49
N GLY A 434 29.64 1.37 6.57
CA GLY A 434 28.89 1.11 7.80
C GLY A 434 28.49 2.35 8.61
N GLU A 435 29.03 3.53 8.31
CA GLU A 435 28.61 4.79 8.94
C GLU A 435 27.20 5.18 8.47
N VAL A 436 26.40 5.70 9.41
CA VAL A 436 25.02 6.13 9.15
C VAL A 436 24.98 7.60 8.75
N TRP A 437 24.38 7.86 7.61
CA TRP A 437 24.05 9.19 7.10
C TRP A 437 22.55 9.45 7.21
N LYS A 438 22.16 10.53 7.89
CA LYS A 438 20.77 10.95 8.01
C LYS A 438 20.46 12.03 6.98
N GLN A 439 19.59 11.70 6.02
CA GLN A 439 19.15 12.59 4.96
C GLN A 439 17.72 13.04 5.23
N GLU A 440 17.53 14.36 5.32
CA GLU A 440 16.22 15.00 5.44
C GLU A 440 15.73 15.48 4.08
N SER A 441 14.43 15.42 3.86
CA SER A 441 13.77 15.97 2.67
C SER A 441 13.34 17.42 2.87
N VAL A 442 12.87 18.04 1.79
CA VAL A 442 12.25 19.38 1.85
C VAL A 442 10.99 19.43 2.74
N THR A 443 10.33 18.28 2.96
CA THR A 443 9.16 18.17 3.85
C THR A 443 9.53 17.91 5.32
N GLY A 444 10.81 17.66 5.62
CA GLY A 444 11.29 17.30 6.96
C GLY A 444 11.25 15.79 7.26
N SER A 445 10.88 14.96 6.29
CA SER A 445 10.96 13.50 6.44
C SER A 445 12.41 13.00 6.37
N LEU A 446 12.70 11.86 6.98
CA LEU A 446 14.07 11.35 7.17
C LEU A 446 14.26 9.95 6.58
N PHE A 447 15.43 9.73 6.01
CA PHE A 447 16.01 8.43 5.72
C PHE A 447 17.36 8.29 6.42
N GLU A 448 17.69 7.06 6.79
CA GLU A 448 19.03 6.67 7.21
C GLU A 448 19.68 5.87 6.08
N GLY A 449 20.83 6.34 5.61
CA GLY A 449 21.63 5.69 4.59
C GLY A 449 22.90 5.11 5.19
N SER A 450 23.30 3.93 4.74
CA SER A 450 24.64 3.38 5.01
C SER A 450 25.17 2.68 3.77
N VAL A 451 26.48 2.40 3.75
CA VAL A 451 27.15 1.77 2.61
C VAL A 451 27.95 0.56 3.05
N ALA A 452 27.89 -0.52 2.26
CA ALA A 452 28.87 -1.60 2.25
C ALA A 452 29.70 -1.56 0.96
N ILE A 453 30.93 -2.07 1.02
CA ILE A 453 31.75 -2.30 -0.18
C ILE A 453 31.78 -3.81 -0.43
N VAL A 454 31.21 -4.25 -1.56
CA VAL A 454 31.15 -5.66 -1.96
C VAL A 454 31.79 -5.77 -3.33
N ASP A 455 32.86 -6.57 -3.46
CA ASP A 455 33.63 -6.75 -4.70
C ASP A 455 34.06 -5.42 -5.36
N GLY A 456 34.40 -4.43 -4.54
CA GLY A 456 34.80 -3.09 -4.99
C GLY A 456 33.64 -2.17 -5.40
N GLN A 457 32.39 -2.63 -5.29
CA GLN A 457 31.19 -1.84 -5.56
C GLN A 457 30.59 -1.26 -4.28
N ILE A 458 30.12 -0.02 -4.35
CA ILE A 458 29.39 0.64 -3.27
C ILE A 458 27.94 0.17 -3.31
N ILE A 459 27.52 -0.54 -2.27
CA ILE A 459 26.16 -1.04 -2.08
C ILE A 459 25.48 -0.22 -0.97
N PRO A 460 24.60 0.73 -1.32
CA PRO A 460 23.90 1.53 -0.33
C PRO A 460 22.67 0.80 0.22
N THR A 461 22.40 1.01 1.50
CA THR A 461 21.16 0.59 2.16
C THR A 461 20.43 1.82 2.64
N ILE A 462 19.15 1.95 2.26
CA ILE A 462 18.29 3.05 2.67
C ILE A 462 17.23 2.52 3.63
N LYS A 463 17.20 3.08 4.84
CA LYS A 463 16.20 2.78 5.86
C LYS A 463 15.22 3.93 5.98
N GLY A 464 13.94 3.59 6.00
CA GLY A 464 12.85 4.55 6.20
C GLY A 464 11.59 3.89 6.74
N ARG A 465 10.49 4.64 6.76
CA ARG A 465 9.19 4.17 7.22
C ARG A 465 8.10 4.66 6.27
N ALA A 466 7.18 3.77 5.91
CA ALA A 466 5.93 4.13 5.27
C ALA A 466 4.75 4.02 6.24
N HIS A 467 3.65 4.67 5.87
CA HIS A 467 2.38 4.59 6.57
C HIS A 467 1.25 4.34 5.57
N ILE A 468 0.39 3.36 5.85
CA ILE A 468 -0.85 3.16 5.11
C ILE A 468 -1.74 4.37 5.32
N ASN A 469 -2.23 4.97 4.24
CA ASN A 469 -3.04 6.19 4.30
C ASN A 469 -4.37 6.09 3.54
N GLY A 470 -4.60 5.01 2.80
CA GLY A 470 -5.88 4.78 2.13
C GLY A 470 -6.06 3.35 1.64
N GLU A 471 -7.32 2.91 1.58
CA GLU A 471 -7.74 1.70 0.88
C GLU A 471 -8.94 2.07 0.02
N ALA A 472 -8.86 1.82 -1.29
CA ALA A 472 -9.85 2.31 -2.25
C ALA A 472 -10.16 1.32 -3.36
N PHE A 473 -11.35 1.47 -3.95
CA PHE A 473 -11.72 0.82 -5.20
C PHE A 473 -11.85 1.89 -6.28
N LEU A 474 -10.91 1.91 -7.22
CA LEU A 474 -10.97 2.77 -8.39
C LEU A 474 -12.03 2.22 -9.35
N LEU A 475 -12.96 3.09 -9.75
CA LEU A 475 -14.04 2.74 -10.67
C LEU A 475 -13.70 3.25 -12.07
N LEU A 476 -13.69 2.35 -13.04
CA LEU A 476 -13.47 2.67 -14.46
C LEU A 476 -14.81 2.58 -15.17
N ASP A 477 -15.42 3.73 -15.49
CA ASP A 477 -16.65 3.80 -16.27
C ASP A 477 -16.31 3.86 -17.76
N PRO A 478 -16.68 2.87 -18.58
CA PRO A 478 -16.41 2.92 -20.02
C PRO A 478 -17.05 4.12 -20.73
N ALA A 479 -18.07 4.76 -20.14
CA ALA A 479 -18.70 5.96 -20.68
C ALA A 479 -17.96 7.26 -20.30
N ASP A 480 -17.01 7.22 -19.36
CA ASP A 480 -16.20 8.38 -18.98
C ASP A 480 -15.09 8.59 -20.02
N PRO A 481 -15.05 9.73 -20.73
CA PRO A 481 -13.96 10.02 -21.68
C PRO A 481 -12.59 10.09 -21.01
N LEU A 482 -12.53 10.32 -19.69
CA LEU A 482 -11.31 10.33 -18.87
C LEU A 482 -11.13 9.04 -18.07
N CYS A 483 -11.82 7.95 -18.46
CA CYS A 483 -11.73 6.65 -17.78
C CYS A 483 -10.29 6.17 -17.62
N TRP A 484 -9.45 6.41 -18.62
CA TRP A 484 -8.04 6.02 -18.63
C TRP A 484 -7.07 7.11 -18.14
N GLY A 485 -7.59 8.14 -17.47
CA GLY A 485 -6.82 9.26 -16.95
C GLY A 485 -6.51 10.34 -17.99
N ILE A 486 -6.10 11.51 -17.50
CA ILE A 486 -5.63 12.63 -18.32
C ILE A 486 -4.17 12.34 -18.69
N ARG A 487 -3.88 12.32 -19.99
CA ARG A 487 -2.53 12.05 -20.51
C ARG A 487 -2.02 13.31 -21.20
N GLY A 488 -0.79 13.71 -20.90
CA GLY A 488 -0.08 14.69 -21.74
C GLY A 488 0.21 14.04 -23.08
N GLU A 489 -0.06 14.76 -24.17
CA GLU A 489 0.30 14.32 -25.55
C GLU A 489 1.82 14.19 -25.73
#